data_AF-A0A6H0WIS0-F1
#
_entry.id   AF-A0A6H0WIS0-F1
#
_cell.length_a   1.000
_cell.length_b   1.000
_cell.length_c   1.000
_cell.angle_alpha   90.00
_cell.angle_beta   90.00
_cell.angle_gamma   90.00
#
_symmetry.space_group_name_H-M   'P 1'
#
loop_
_entity.id
_entity.type
_entity.pdbx_description
1 polymer ?
#
loop_
_entity_poly.entity_id
_entity_poly.type
_entity_poly.pdbx_seq_one_letter_code
_entity_poly.pdbx_strand_id
1 'polypeptide(L)'
;MKRFIVILSLLAAAVVYPTQVNASSMPCSVIMEPVDQSLKNAKGVALIYKVQLNPPSAPRTNISILAVHLPKPSFYGNYDSYEGFASKPGEISWRFKLYPTPEEESTSWAGRFDSITAEMKNVKVQVRLSNSGTQNLGPSVLTNNIQSCY
;
A
#
# COMPACT_ATOMS: atom_id res chain seq x y z
N MET A 1 -0.94 56.82 23.00
CA MET A 1 0.08 55.76 23.09
C MET A 1 -0.50 54.36 23.29
N LYS A 2 -1.33 54.10 24.32
CA LYS A 2 -1.86 52.73 24.58
C LYS A 2 -2.66 52.10 23.42
N ARG A 3 -3.52 52.87 22.73
CA ARG A 3 -4.30 52.36 21.58
C ARG A 3 -3.43 51.96 20.38
N PHE A 4 -2.35 52.71 20.12
CA PHE A 4 -1.42 52.40 19.03
C PHE A 4 -0.64 51.11 19.29
N ILE A 5 -0.25 50.86 20.55
CA ILE A 5 0.45 49.62 20.93
C ILE A 5 -0.47 48.40 20.73
N VAL A 6 -1.77 48.52 21.06
CA VAL A 6 -2.75 47.43 20.88
C VAL A 6 -3.00 47.14 19.39
N ILE A 7 -3.13 48.18 18.57
CA ILE A 7 -3.33 48.02 17.12
C ILE A 7 -2.09 47.38 16.48
N LEU A 8 -0.90 47.83 16.87
CA LEU A 8 0.36 47.30 16.34
C LEU A 8 0.58 45.83 16.74
N SER A 9 0.19 45.44 17.96
CA SER A 9 0.28 44.05 18.42
C SER A 9 -0.73 43.12 17.74
N LEU A 10 -1.94 43.59 17.45
CA LEU A 10 -2.93 42.83 16.66
C LEU A 10 -2.50 42.64 15.20
N LEU A 11 -1.91 43.67 14.58
CA LEU A 11 -1.36 43.58 13.23
C LEU A 11 -0.18 42.61 13.15
N ALA A 12 0.71 42.62 14.15
CA ALA A 12 1.82 41.67 14.22
C ALA A 12 1.33 40.22 14.33
N ALA A 13 0.27 39.97 15.10
CA ALA A 13 -0.34 38.65 15.19
C ALA A 13 -0.89 38.17 13.85
N ALA A 14 -1.52 39.05 13.06
CA ALA A 14 -2.04 38.73 11.73
C ALA A 14 -0.97 38.30 10.72
N VAL A 15 0.23 38.87 10.79
CA VAL A 15 1.34 38.58 9.85
C VAL A 15 2.12 37.32 10.22
N VAL A 16 2.09 36.90 11.50
CA VAL A 16 2.81 35.71 11.99
C VAL A 16 1.92 34.46 11.99
N TYR A 17 0.64 34.56 11.60
CA TYR A 17 -0.16 33.34 11.39
C TYR A 17 0.51 32.47 10.33
N PRO A 18 0.91 31.23 10.67
CA PRO A 18 1.46 30.34 9.68
C PRO A 18 0.41 30.14 8.60
N THR A 19 0.80 30.33 7.34
CA THR A 19 0.01 29.85 6.22
C THR A 19 -0.25 28.37 6.50
N GLN A 20 -1.53 27.99 6.59
CA GLN A 20 -1.88 26.57 6.66
C GLN A 20 -1.44 25.95 5.34
N VAL A 21 -0.24 25.38 5.32
CA VAL A 21 0.24 24.58 4.21
C VAL A 21 -0.66 23.35 4.21
N ASN A 22 -1.44 23.14 3.14
CA ASN A 22 -2.17 21.90 2.96
C ASN A 22 -1.15 20.77 3.10
N ALA A 23 -1.29 19.96 4.15
CA ALA A 23 -0.42 18.80 4.33
C ALA A 23 -0.54 17.95 3.05
N SER A 24 0.59 17.73 2.37
CA SER A 24 0.63 16.76 1.29
C SER A 24 0.10 15.45 1.84
N SER A 25 -0.88 14.85 1.16
CA SER A 25 -1.45 13.57 1.56
C SER A 25 -0.34 12.52 1.56
N MET A 26 0.16 12.21 2.75
CA MET A 26 1.30 11.31 2.96
C MET A 26 1.00 9.92 2.37
N PRO A 27 2.00 9.24 1.79
CA PRO A 27 1.88 7.84 1.40
C PRO A 27 1.38 7.01 2.57
N CYS A 28 0.46 6.11 2.25
CA CYS A 28 -0.08 5.14 3.18
C CYS A 28 0.76 3.87 3.12
N SER A 29 1.08 3.31 4.28
CA SER A 29 1.67 1.98 4.38
C SER A 29 0.84 1.10 5.29
N VAL A 30 0.74 -0.18 4.94
CA VAL A 30 0.09 -1.19 5.78
C VAL A 30 1.01 -2.39 5.90
N ILE A 31 1.28 -2.81 7.14
CA ILE A 31 2.01 -4.06 7.41
C ILE A 31 1.05 -5.23 7.25
N MET A 32 1.42 -6.24 6.49
CA MET A 32 0.64 -7.46 6.32
C MET A 32 1.20 -8.58 7.18
N GLU A 33 0.31 -9.20 7.94
CA GLU A 33 0.63 -10.27 8.88
C GLU A 33 0.37 -11.63 8.24
N PRO A 34 1.11 -12.69 8.63
CA PRO A 34 0.88 -14.02 8.10
C PRO A 34 -0.46 -14.55 8.60
N VAL A 35 -1.18 -15.24 7.70
CA VAL A 35 -2.42 -15.95 8.04
C VAL A 35 -2.09 -17.14 8.94
N ASP A 36 -1.03 -17.88 8.61
CA ASP A 36 -0.48 -18.92 9.47
C ASP A 36 0.51 -18.31 10.48
N GLN A 37 0.12 -18.30 11.76
CA GLN A 37 0.91 -17.76 12.86
C GLN A 37 2.19 -18.56 13.15
N SER A 38 2.36 -19.74 12.56
CA SER A 38 3.61 -20.51 12.65
C SER A 38 4.76 -19.83 11.89
N LEU A 39 4.45 -19.01 10.87
CA LEU A 39 5.41 -18.28 10.04
C LEU A 39 5.90 -17.00 10.71
N LYS A 40 6.59 -17.13 11.84
CA LYS A 40 6.97 -16.01 12.72
C LYS A 40 7.74 -14.86 12.04
N ASN A 41 8.50 -15.16 11.00
CA ASN A 41 9.34 -14.19 10.29
C ASN A 41 8.67 -13.63 9.02
N ALA A 42 7.59 -14.25 8.55
CA ALA A 42 6.91 -13.83 7.33
C ALA A 42 6.21 -12.49 7.56
N LYS A 43 6.53 -11.50 6.74
CA LYS A 43 5.93 -10.17 6.79
C LYS A 43 5.76 -9.62 5.39
N GLY A 44 4.85 -8.66 5.25
CA GLY A 44 4.78 -7.84 4.06
C GLY A 44 4.42 -6.41 4.38
N VAL A 45 4.58 -5.55 3.39
CA VAL A 45 4.14 -4.16 3.43
C VAL A 45 3.50 -3.80 2.10
N ALA A 46 2.38 -3.09 2.17
CA ALA A 46 1.79 -2.43 1.02
C ALA A 46 2.06 -0.92 1.14
N LEU A 47 2.73 -0.33 0.16
CA LEU A 47 2.92 1.11 0.00
C LEU A 47 1.89 1.62 -1.02
N ILE A 48 1.10 2.61 -0.64
CA ILE A 48 -0.03 3.14 -1.41
C ILE A 48 0.12 4.65 -1.51
N TYR A 49 0.05 5.19 -2.72
CA TYR A 49 0.17 6.62 -2.99
C TYR A 49 -0.35 7.00 -4.38
N LYS A 50 -0.56 8.29 -4.62
CA LYS A 50 -0.94 8.78 -5.95
C LYS A 50 0.30 8.85 -6.86
N VAL A 51 0.16 8.31 -8.08
CA VAL A 51 1.15 8.34 -9.15
C VAL A 51 0.56 8.99 -10.40
N GLN A 52 1.39 9.73 -11.16
CA GLN A 52 1.02 10.29 -12.46
C GLN A 52 2.04 9.83 -13.51
N LEU A 53 1.81 8.64 -14.08
CA LEU A 53 2.78 8.03 -15.00
C LEU A 53 2.71 8.58 -16.43
N ASN A 54 1.56 9.11 -16.85
CA ASN A 54 1.34 9.63 -18.21
C ASN A 54 0.78 11.07 -18.18
N PRO A 55 1.57 12.11 -17.88
CA PRO A 55 1.09 13.49 -17.98
C PRO A 55 0.53 13.79 -19.39
N PRO A 56 -0.57 14.54 -19.54
CA PRO A 56 -1.30 15.30 -18.52
C PRO A 56 -2.45 14.53 -17.82
N SER A 57 -2.46 13.19 -17.85
CA SER A 57 -3.57 12.40 -17.26
C SER A 57 -3.74 12.63 -15.74
N ALA A 58 -4.96 12.42 -15.24
CA ALA A 58 -5.24 12.51 -13.82
C ALA A 58 -4.44 11.45 -13.01
N PRO A 59 -3.94 11.81 -11.81
CA PRO A 59 -3.24 10.86 -10.94
C PRO A 59 -4.08 9.62 -10.63
N ARG A 60 -3.42 8.46 -10.61
CA ARG A 60 -3.98 7.17 -10.22
C ARG A 60 -3.39 6.72 -8.89
N THR A 61 -4.05 5.79 -8.21
CA THR A 61 -3.51 5.19 -7.00
C THR A 61 -2.60 4.02 -7.39
N ASN A 62 -1.37 4.04 -6.89
CA ASN A 62 -0.47 2.89 -6.86
C ASN A 62 -0.72 2.07 -5.60
N ILE A 63 -0.60 0.75 -5.73
CA ILE A 63 -0.29 -0.16 -4.63
C ILE A 63 0.97 -0.94 -5.00
N SER A 64 1.99 -0.87 -4.15
CA SER A 64 3.22 -1.64 -4.26
C SER A 64 3.34 -2.57 -3.06
N ILE A 65 3.62 -3.84 -3.28
CA ILE A 65 3.77 -4.84 -2.23
C ILE A 65 5.21 -5.34 -2.21
N LEU A 66 5.77 -5.42 -1.00
CA LEU A 66 6.96 -6.20 -0.67
C LEU A 66 6.58 -7.25 0.36
N ALA A 67 6.98 -8.49 0.13
CA ALA A 67 6.81 -9.61 1.07
C ALA A 67 8.14 -10.32 1.28
N VAL A 68 8.46 -10.63 2.53
CA VAL A 68 9.76 -11.15 2.94
C VAL A 68 9.60 -12.41 3.76
N HIS A 69 10.62 -13.28 3.71
CA HIS A 69 10.68 -14.54 4.46
C HIS A 69 9.46 -15.46 4.26
N LEU A 70 8.86 -15.43 3.07
CA LEU A 70 7.84 -16.40 2.69
C LEU A 70 8.49 -17.74 2.31
N PRO A 71 7.87 -18.88 2.65
CA PRO A 71 8.26 -20.16 2.08
C PRO A 71 8.22 -20.14 0.55
N LYS A 72 8.86 -21.12 -0.11
CA LYS A 72 8.64 -21.33 -1.54
C LYS A 72 7.15 -21.64 -1.80
N PRO A 73 6.52 -21.12 -2.88
CA PRO A 73 5.11 -21.40 -3.18
C PRO A 73 4.76 -22.90 -3.18
N SER A 74 5.67 -23.75 -3.65
CA SER A 74 5.50 -25.21 -3.70
C SER A 74 5.34 -25.88 -2.33
N PHE A 75 5.74 -25.21 -1.24
CA PHE A 75 5.48 -25.67 0.12
C PHE A 75 3.98 -25.86 0.40
N TYR A 76 3.11 -25.11 -0.30
CA TYR A 76 1.66 -25.13 -0.14
C TYR A 76 0.94 -26.02 -1.16
N GLY A 77 1.67 -26.86 -1.90
CA GLY A 77 1.14 -27.74 -2.93
C GLY A 77 1.47 -27.27 -4.35
N ASN A 78 0.52 -27.37 -5.27
CA ASN A 78 0.73 -27.07 -6.69
C ASN A 78 0.68 -25.56 -6.97
N TYR A 79 1.59 -24.79 -6.39
CA TYR A 79 1.77 -23.35 -6.63
C TYR A 79 3.23 -23.06 -6.98
N ASP A 80 3.43 -22.04 -7.81
CA ASP A 80 4.74 -21.67 -8.34
C ASP A 80 5.10 -20.19 -8.13
N SER A 81 4.16 -19.37 -7.66
CA SER A 81 4.33 -17.93 -7.54
C SER A 81 3.46 -17.32 -6.44
N TYR A 82 3.72 -16.04 -6.17
CA TYR A 82 2.87 -15.18 -5.33
C TYR A 82 2.30 -14.02 -6.14
N GLU A 83 1.12 -13.58 -5.73
CA GLU A 83 0.44 -12.44 -6.32
C GLU A 83 -0.07 -11.48 -5.25
N GLY A 84 0.02 -10.20 -5.56
CA GLY A 84 -0.65 -9.15 -4.82
C GLY A 84 -2.13 -9.16 -5.18
N PHE A 85 -2.98 -9.18 -4.16
CA PHE A 85 -4.43 -9.12 -4.32
C PHE A 85 -5.00 -8.08 -3.39
N ALA A 86 -5.51 -7.00 -3.96
CA ALA A 86 -6.26 -5.96 -3.24
C ALA A 86 -7.72 -6.05 -3.64
N SER A 87 -8.65 -5.94 -2.70
CA SER A 87 -10.07 -6.03 -2.99
C SER A 87 -10.89 -5.14 -2.09
N LYS A 88 -11.89 -4.50 -2.69
CA LYS A 88 -13.00 -3.89 -1.99
C LYS A 88 -14.18 -4.87 -2.07
N PRO A 89 -14.52 -5.56 -0.96
CA PRO A 89 -15.48 -6.66 -0.98
C PRO A 89 -16.81 -6.27 -1.62
N GLY A 90 -17.27 -7.06 -2.59
CA GLY A 90 -18.52 -6.81 -3.32
C GLY A 90 -18.43 -5.77 -4.44
N GLU A 91 -17.28 -5.12 -4.66
CA GLU A 91 -17.14 -4.05 -5.65
C GLU A 91 -16.09 -4.36 -6.73
N ILE A 92 -14.82 -4.49 -6.33
CA ILE A 92 -13.70 -4.62 -7.28
C ILE A 92 -12.50 -5.31 -6.63
N SER A 93 -11.70 -5.96 -7.46
CA SER A 93 -10.40 -6.48 -7.06
C SER A 93 -9.31 -6.18 -8.07
N TRP A 94 -8.10 -5.95 -7.57
CA TRP A 94 -6.88 -5.80 -8.34
C TRP A 94 -5.95 -6.97 -8.03
N ARG A 95 -5.46 -7.61 -9.09
CA ARG A 95 -4.61 -8.79 -9.04
C ARG A 95 -3.36 -8.51 -9.86
N PHE A 96 -2.18 -8.71 -9.29
CA PHE A 96 -0.90 -8.46 -9.97
C PHE A 96 0.19 -9.42 -9.49
N LYS A 97 1.15 -9.73 -10.37
CA LYS A 97 2.25 -10.63 -10.05
C LYS A 97 3.23 -10.01 -9.05
N LEU A 98 3.71 -10.81 -8.12
CA LEU A 98 4.91 -10.51 -7.35
C LEU A 98 6.06 -11.30 -7.96
N TYR A 99 7.16 -10.61 -8.24
CA TYR A 99 8.37 -11.20 -8.78
C TYR A 99 9.34 -11.50 -7.66
N PRO A 100 10.02 -12.66 -7.70
CA PRO A 100 11.06 -12.97 -6.74
C PRO A 100 12.27 -12.07 -6.98
N THR A 101 12.77 -11.46 -5.92
CA THR A 101 14.06 -10.75 -5.90
C THR A 101 15.12 -11.71 -5.34
N PRO A 102 16.18 -12.01 -6.12
CA PRO A 102 17.28 -12.85 -5.64
C PRO A 102 17.97 -12.20 -4.44
N GLU A 103 18.12 -12.96 -3.36
CA GLU A 103 18.84 -12.59 -2.14
C GLU A 103 19.62 -13.81 -1.64
N GLU A 104 20.67 -13.60 -0.84
CA GLU A 104 21.59 -14.67 -0.42
C GLU A 104 20.91 -15.74 0.46
N GLU A 105 19.98 -15.35 1.32
CA GLU A 105 19.38 -16.25 2.33
C GLU A 105 17.88 -16.54 2.11
N SER A 106 17.09 -15.55 1.68
CA SER A 106 15.65 -15.74 1.48
C SER A 106 15.09 -14.86 0.37
N THR A 107 14.36 -15.43 -0.57
CA THR A 107 13.74 -14.68 -1.67
C THR A 107 12.66 -13.73 -1.16
N SER A 108 12.85 -12.43 -1.35
CA SER A 108 11.78 -11.44 -1.24
C SER A 108 10.90 -11.44 -2.48
N TRP A 109 9.65 -11.03 -2.35
CA TRP A 109 8.68 -10.97 -3.43
C TRP A 109 8.11 -9.57 -3.53
N ALA A 110 8.20 -8.96 -4.71
CA ALA A 110 7.77 -7.59 -4.90
C ALA A 110 7.00 -7.39 -6.21
N GLY A 111 6.03 -6.48 -6.17
CA GLY A 111 5.25 -6.13 -7.36
C GLY A 111 4.39 -4.90 -7.09
N ARG A 112 3.81 -4.34 -8.15
CA ARG A 112 2.94 -3.17 -8.03
C ARG A 112 1.84 -3.14 -9.06
N PHE A 113 0.81 -2.33 -8.77
CA PHE A 113 -0.25 -1.99 -9.68
C PHE A 113 -0.55 -0.49 -9.59
N ASP A 114 -0.41 0.24 -10.71
CA ASP A 114 -0.36 1.70 -10.75
C ASP A 114 -1.69 2.38 -11.14
N SER A 115 -2.68 1.60 -11.60
CA SER A 115 -3.84 2.12 -12.34
C SER A 115 -5.15 2.05 -11.56
N ILE A 116 -5.11 2.22 -10.23
CA ILE A 116 -6.33 2.19 -9.40
C ILE A 116 -7.03 3.55 -9.47
N THR A 117 -8.30 3.54 -9.86
CA THR A 117 -9.17 4.73 -9.91
C THR A 117 -10.10 4.84 -8.71
N ALA A 118 -10.41 3.72 -8.06
CA ALA A 118 -11.28 3.68 -6.90
C ALA A 118 -10.61 4.27 -5.65
N GLU A 119 -11.43 4.72 -4.71
CA GLU A 119 -10.99 5.14 -3.37
C GLU A 119 -10.45 3.95 -2.57
N MET A 120 -9.35 4.16 -1.83
CA MET A 120 -8.74 3.09 -1.01
C MET A 120 -9.32 3.07 0.41
N LYS A 121 -10.64 2.91 0.49
CA LYS A 121 -11.40 2.79 1.72
C LYS A 121 -11.93 1.37 1.89
N ASN A 122 -11.70 0.77 3.07
CA ASN A 122 -12.10 -0.60 3.40
C ASN A 122 -11.58 -1.64 2.39
N VAL A 123 -10.29 -1.52 2.02
CA VAL A 123 -9.66 -2.41 1.04
C VAL A 123 -8.87 -3.50 1.75
N LYS A 124 -9.22 -4.75 1.52
CA LYS A 124 -8.44 -5.90 1.96
C LYS A 124 -7.24 -6.09 1.04
N VAL A 125 -6.04 -6.13 1.60
CA VAL A 125 -4.79 -6.38 0.86
C VAL A 125 -4.19 -7.70 1.30
N GLN A 126 -3.74 -8.46 0.33
CA GLN A 126 -3.26 -9.82 0.51
C GLN A 126 -2.06 -10.11 -0.38
N VAL A 127 -1.21 -11.01 0.12
CA VAL A 127 -0.34 -11.82 -0.72
C VAL A 127 -0.94 -13.21 -0.80
N ARG A 128 -1.21 -13.68 -2.02
CA ARG A 128 -1.86 -14.96 -2.27
C ARG A 128 -0.96 -15.85 -3.10
N LEU A 129 -1.08 -17.16 -2.87
CA LEU A 129 -0.46 -18.16 -3.73
C LEU A 129 -1.05 -18.08 -5.15
N SER A 130 -0.25 -18.36 -6.15
CA SER A 130 -0.70 -18.46 -7.54
C SER A 130 -0.01 -19.63 -8.23
N ASN A 131 -0.73 -20.22 -9.17
CA ASN A 131 -0.17 -21.18 -10.11
C ASN A 131 -0.24 -20.56 -11.50
N SER A 132 0.93 -20.22 -12.06
CA SER A 132 1.03 -19.50 -13.32
C SER A 132 0.56 -20.32 -14.52
N GLY A 133 0.69 -21.65 -14.47
CA GLY A 133 0.23 -22.55 -15.53
C GLY A 133 -1.29 -22.71 -15.60
N THR A 134 -1.96 -22.74 -14.45
CA THR A 134 -3.44 -22.88 -14.37
C THR A 134 -4.16 -21.55 -14.17
N GLN A 135 -3.42 -20.47 -13.89
CA GLN A 135 -3.91 -19.14 -13.52
C GLN A 135 -4.76 -19.11 -12.24
N ASN A 136 -4.77 -20.20 -11.48
CA ASN A 136 -5.55 -20.33 -10.25
C ASN A 136 -4.95 -19.47 -9.13
N LEU A 137 -5.81 -18.65 -8.52
CA LEU A 137 -5.46 -17.86 -7.34
C LEU A 137 -5.74 -18.66 -6.07
N GLY A 138 -4.68 -19.03 -5.36
CA GLY A 138 -4.72 -19.81 -4.14
C GLY A 138 -5.09 -19.01 -2.89
N PRO A 139 -4.95 -19.60 -1.70
CA PRO A 139 -5.28 -18.93 -0.44
C PRO A 139 -4.30 -17.78 -0.14
N SER A 140 -4.72 -16.92 0.81
CA SER A 140 -3.91 -15.81 1.33
C SER A 140 -2.84 -16.34 2.27
N VAL A 141 -1.61 -15.85 2.11
CA VAL A 141 -0.49 -16.14 3.01
C VAL A 141 -0.20 -14.94 3.92
N LEU A 142 -0.26 -13.72 3.38
CA LEU A 142 -0.23 -12.49 4.17
C LEU A 142 -1.53 -11.71 3.96
N THR A 143 -2.01 -11.00 4.97
CA THR A 143 -3.22 -10.19 4.86
C THR A 143 -3.19 -8.98 5.80
N ASN A 144 -3.84 -7.90 5.38
CA ASN A 144 -4.36 -6.86 6.27
C ASN A 144 -5.57 -6.17 5.62
N ASN A 145 -6.18 -5.23 6.33
CA ASN A 145 -7.24 -4.36 5.85
C ASN A 145 -6.81 -2.90 5.96
N ILE A 146 -7.04 -2.15 4.88
CA ILE A 146 -6.89 -0.70 4.84
C ILE A 146 -8.22 -0.08 5.21
N GLN A 147 -8.26 0.65 6.33
CA GLN A 147 -9.47 1.38 6.73
C GLN A 147 -9.70 2.58 5.80
N SER A 148 -8.69 3.42 5.64
CA SER A 148 -8.75 4.58 4.76
C SER A 148 -7.34 5.01 4.36
N CYS A 149 -7.09 5.11 3.07
CA CYS A 149 -5.93 5.77 2.47
C CYS A 149 -6.44 6.57 1.27
N TYR A 150 -6.01 7.84 1.12
CA TYR A 150 -6.40 8.74 0.02
C TYR A 150 -7.89 8.75 -0.35
#